data_AF-A0A7S1SZL6-F1
#
_entry.id   AF-A0A7S1SZL6-F1
#
_cell.length_a   1.000
_cell.length_b   1.000
_cell.length_c   1.000
_cell.angle_alpha   90.00
_cell.angle_beta   90.00
_cell.angle_gamma   90.00
#
_symmetry.space_group_name_H-M   'P 1'
#
loop_
_entity.id
_entity.type
_entity.pdbx_description
1 polymer ?
#
loop_
_entity_poly.entity_id
_entity_poly.type
_entity_poly.pdbx_seq_one_letter_code
_entity_poly.pdbx_strand_id
1 'polypeptide(L)'
;ATEGWRFFSAGSSAPAPRYHATMVAYGGKLYVYGGKAPGGSGTAMSDLWEFDPVTGDWYDLTGQTAAAGSDLTLARFGHTAVVEGGRMLVFGGHTGADLTPNSLLALHMATLVWSTVPPLQATGESVPLS
;
A
#
# COMPACT_ATOMS: atom_id res chain seq x y z
N ALA A 1 13.25 -17.58 23.07
CA ALA A 1 11.85 -17.63 22.63
C ALA A 1 11.76 -18.66 21.51
N THR A 2 10.76 -19.54 21.51
CA THR A 2 10.56 -20.50 20.41
C THR A 2 9.89 -19.77 19.26
N GLU A 3 10.53 -19.79 18.09
CA GLU A 3 9.91 -19.33 16.84
C GLU A 3 8.78 -20.28 16.47
N GLY A 4 7.61 -19.73 16.17
CA GLY A 4 6.43 -20.50 15.84
C GLY A 4 5.38 -19.64 15.16
N TRP A 5 4.63 -20.26 14.25
CA TRP A 5 3.52 -19.59 13.59
C TRP A 5 2.33 -19.48 14.54
N ARG A 6 1.71 -18.31 14.58
CA ARG A 6 0.39 -18.11 15.19
C ARG A 6 -0.57 -17.54 14.18
N PHE A 7 -1.79 -18.05 14.18
CA PHE A 7 -2.89 -17.48 13.41
C PHE A 7 -3.56 -16.40 14.25
N PHE A 8 -3.77 -15.23 13.65
CA PHE A 8 -4.70 -14.25 14.18
C PHE A 8 -6.05 -14.49 13.51
N SER A 9 -7.09 -14.71 14.32
CA SER A 9 -8.43 -14.92 13.77
C SER A 9 -8.90 -13.66 13.07
N ALA A 10 -9.31 -13.77 11.82
CA ALA A 10 -9.99 -12.69 11.12
C ALA A 10 -11.41 -12.55 11.69
N GLY A 11 -11.60 -11.59 12.60
CA GLY A 11 -12.94 -11.19 13.05
C GLY A 11 -13.72 -10.46 11.95
N SER A 12 -14.95 -10.06 12.25
CA SER A 12 -15.77 -9.24 11.33
C SER A 12 -15.19 -7.86 11.03
N SER A 13 -14.16 -7.44 11.76
CA SER A 13 -13.41 -6.19 11.57
C SER A 13 -12.20 -6.33 10.65
N ALA A 14 -11.87 -7.53 10.15
CA ALA A 14 -10.73 -7.73 9.26
C ALA A 14 -11.05 -7.34 7.81
N PRO A 15 -10.03 -7.00 7.00
CA PRO A 15 -10.20 -6.77 5.57
C PRO A 15 -10.85 -7.97 4.87
N ALA A 16 -11.65 -7.69 3.84
CA ALA A 16 -12.17 -8.73 2.96
C ALA A 16 -11.02 -9.60 2.38
N PRO A 17 -11.27 -10.90 2.12
CA PRO A 17 -10.29 -11.79 1.51
C PRO A 17 -9.69 -11.18 0.25
N ARG A 18 -8.36 -11.23 0.14
CA ARG A 18 -7.61 -10.60 -0.94
C ARG A 18 -6.34 -11.36 -1.27
N TYR A 19 -5.87 -11.22 -2.51
CA TYR A 19 -4.56 -11.69 -2.96
C TYR A 19 -3.83 -10.55 -3.69
N HIS A 20 -2.51 -10.69 -3.82
CA HIS A 20 -1.62 -9.70 -4.46
C HIS A 20 -1.73 -8.28 -3.87
N ALA A 21 -2.13 -8.17 -2.59
CA ALA A 21 -1.96 -6.96 -1.79
C ALA A 21 -0.51 -6.83 -1.32
N THR A 22 -0.12 -5.63 -0.86
CA THR A 22 1.15 -5.45 -0.16
C THR A 22 0.93 -5.20 1.32
N MET A 23 1.95 -5.50 2.12
CA MET A 23 1.98 -5.20 3.54
C MET A 23 3.32 -4.58 3.92
N VAL A 24 3.30 -3.52 4.73
CA VAL A 24 4.51 -2.85 5.25
C VAL A 24 4.41 -2.66 6.76
N ALA A 25 5.56 -2.58 7.44
CA ALA A 25 5.61 -2.27 8.87
C ALA A 25 5.99 -0.79 9.09
N TYR A 26 5.29 -0.11 9.99
CA TYR A 26 5.59 1.26 10.38
C TYR A 26 5.03 1.56 11.79
N GLY A 27 5.78 2.24 12.64
CA GLY A 27 5.30 2.65 13.97
C GLY A 27 4.84 1.51 14.89
N GLY A 28 5.34 0.29 14.69
CA GLY A 28 4.91 -0.90 15.45
C GLY A 28 3.58 -1.52 14.98
N LYS A 29 3.01 -1.02 13.88
CA LYS A 29 1.81 -1.55 13.22
C LYS A 29 2.17 -2.14 11.85
N LEU A 30 1.24 -2.92 11.30
CA LEU A 30 1.31 -3.40 9.91
C LEU A 30 0.23 -2.72 9.08
N TYR A 31 0.55 -2.33 7.84
CA TYR A 31 -0.38 -1.68 6.93
C TYR A 31 -0.56 -2.53 5.69
N VAL A 32 -1.80 -2.85 5.33
CA VAL A 32 -2.15 -3.62 4.13
C VAL A 32 -2.82 -2.70 3.12
N TYR A 33 -2.35 -2.73 1.88
CA TYR A 33 -2.86 -1.87 0.82
C TYR A 33 -3.24 -2.66 -0.44
N GLY A 34 -4.41 -2.31 -0.98
CA GLY A 34 -4.92 -2.80 -2.25
C GLY A 34 -5.09 -4.31 -2.33
N GLY A 35 -4.78 -4.86 -3.50
CA GLY A 35 -5.02 -6.27 -3.84
C GLY A 35 -6.30 -6.47 -4.64
N LYS A 36 -6.72 -7.73 -4.74
CA LYS A 36 -7.93 -8.12 -5.48
C LYS A 36 -8.68 -9.22 -4.75
N ALA A 37 -10.01 -9.19 -4.82
CA ALA A 37 -10.86 -10.23 -4.26
C ALA A 37 -10.69 -11.56 -5.03
N PRO A 38 -10.69 -12.72 -4.35
CA PRO A 38 -10.71 -14.03 -4.99
C PRO A 38 -11.88 -14.18 -5.99
N GLY A 39 -11.73 -15.05 -7.00
CA GLY A 39 -12.82 -15.37 -7.95
C GLY A 39 -12.72 -14.71 -9.33
N GLY A 40 -11.60 -14.09 -9.68
CA GLY A 40 -11.24 -13.71 -11.07
C GLY A 40 -11.93 -12.45 -11.62
N SER A 41 -13.18 -12.17 -11.22
CA SER A 41 -13.95 -10.98 -11.66
C SER A 41 -13.70 -9.72 -10.80
N GLY A 42 -12.98 -9.83 -9.69
CA GLY A 42 -12.82 -8.74 -8.73
C GLY A 42 -12.09 -7.51 -9.29
N THR A 43 -12.60 -6.32 -8.95
CA THR A 43 -11.94 -5.03 -9.18
C THR A 43 -10.70 -4.92 -8.28
N ALA A 44 -9.67 -4.21 -8.76
CA ALA A 44 -8.55 -3.83 -7.92
C ALA A 44 -9.04 -2.99 -6.73
N MET A 45 -8.46 -3.21 -5.55
CA MET A 45 -8.81 -2.50 -4.33
C MET A 45 -7.84 -1.32 -4.13
N SER A 46 -8.33 -0.26 -3.48
CA SER A 46 -7.56 0.92 -3.06
C SER A 46 -7.66 1.20 -1.56
N ASP A 47 -8.22 0.26 -0.80
CA ASP A 47 -8.40 0.39 0.64
C ASP A 47 -7.06 0.24 1.39
N LEU A 48 -6.99 0.88 2.55
CA LEU A 48 -5.86 0.85 3.45
C LEU A 48 -6.31 0.33 4.81
N TRP A 49 -5.63 -0.70 5.28
CA TRP A 49 -5.90 -1.33 6.56
C TRP A 49 -4.70 -1.24 7.47
N GLU A 50 -4.92 -1.02 8.76
CA GLU A 50 -3.92 -1.14 9.80
C GLU A 50 -4.20 -2.39 10.64
N PHE A 51 -3.14 -3.09 11.04
CA PHE A 51 -3.17 -4.19 11.99
C PHE A 51 -2.25 -3.89 13.16
N ASP A 52 -2.80 -4.02 14.37
CA ASP A 52 -2.06 -3.93 15.61
C ASP A 52 -1.58 -5.32 16.07
N PRO A 53 -0.27 -5.65 15.97
CA PRO A 53 0.22 -6.96 16.38
C PRO A 53 0.20 -7.18 17.91
N VAL A 54 0.01 -6.12 18.71
CA VAL A 54 -0.09 -6.19 20.17
C VAL A 54 -1.48 -6.66 20.58
N THR A 55 -2.54 -6.07 20.03
CA THR A 55 -3.92 -6.40 20.37
C THR A 55 -4.52 -7.48 19.45
N GLY A 56 -4.02 -7.58 18.21
CA GLY A 56 -4.57 -8.45 17.18
C GLY A 56 -5.73 -7.83 16.40
N ASP A 57 -5.94 -6.52 16.53
CA ASP A 57 -7.07 -5.82 15.91
C ASP A 57 -6.74 -5.25 14.53
N TRP A 58 -7.77 -5.15 13.69
CA TRP A 58 -7.74 -4.52 12.38
C TRP A 58 -8.54 -3.21 12.38
N TYR A 59 -8.05 -2.22 11.65
CA TYR A 59 -8.68 -0.92 11.48
C TYR A 59 -8.75 -0.55 9.99
N ASP A 60 -9.95 -0.20 9.53
CA ASP A 60 -10.14 0.34 8.18
C ASP A 60 -9.78 1.84 8.20
N LEU A 61 -8.70 2.20 7.51
CA LEU A 61 -8.23 3.58 7.38
C LEU A 61 -8.71 4.23 6.07
N THR A 62 -9.45 3.52 5.22
CA THR A 62 -9.80 3.97 3.87
C THR A 62 -10.49 5.35 3.88
N GLY A 63 -11.46 5.54 4.77
CA GLY A 63 -12.17 6.82 4.93
C GLY A 63 -11.35 7.95 5.55
N GLN A 64 -10.14 7.66 6.03
CA GLN A 64 -9.21 8.65 6.59
C GLN A 64 -8.14 9.06 5.56
N THR A 65 -8.04 8.33 4.45
CA THR A 65 -7.10 8.68 3.37
C THR A 65 -7.63 9.81 2.50
N ALA A 66 -6.72 10.61 1.97
CA ALA A 66 -7.02 11.63 0.96
C ALA A 66 -6.07 11.50 -0.23
N ALA A 67 -6.45 12.05 -1.39
CA ALA A 67 -5.61 12.08 -2.58
C ALA A 67 -5.26 13.52 -2.95
N ALA A 68 -3.97 13.84 -3.03
CA ALA A 68 -3.47 15.10 -3.54
C ALA A 68 -3.40 15.06 -5.08
N GLY A 69 -4.57 15.17 -5.73
CA GLY A 69 -4.71 15.19 -7.19
C GLY A 69 -5.97 14.45 -7.64
N SER A 70 -6.69 15.01 -8.62
CA SER A 70 -7.95 14.45 -9.12
C SER A 70 -7.76 13.15 -9.91
N ASP A 71 -6.58 12.96 -10.51
CA ASP A 71 -6.32 11.90 -11.49
C ASP A 71 -5.47 10.75 -10.92
N LEU A 72 -5.43 10.63 -9.59
CA LEU A 72 -4.66 9.62 -8.87
C LEU A 72 -5.39 8.26 -8.91
N THR A 73 -4.89 7.36 -9.76
CA THR A 73 -5.36 5.97 -9.78
C THR A 73 -4.74 5.17 -8.62
N LEU A 74 -5.51 5.03 -7.54
CA LEU A 74 -5.07 4.32 -6.33
C LEU A 74 -5.26 2.80 -6.45
N ALA A 75 -6.40 2.35 -6.99
CA ALA A 75 -6.76 0.93 -7.00
C ALA A 75 -5.75 0.07 -7.77
N ARG A 76 -5.13 -0.91 -7.09
CA ARG A 76 -4.10 -1.77 -7.69
C ARG A 76 -3.88 -3.10 -6.97
N PHE A 77 -3.41 -4.09 -7.72
CA PHE A 77 -2.95 -5.39 -7.20
C PHE A 77 -1.64 -5.82 -7.90
N GLY A 78 -0.88 -6.72 -7.29
CA GLY A 78 0.40 -7.21 -7.83
C GLY A 78 1.50 -6.15 -7.81
N HIS A 79 1.36 -5.14 -6.95
CA HIS A 79 2.32 -4.07 -6.76
C HIS A 79 3.34 -4.45 -5.68
N THR A 80 4.39 -3.63 -5.54
CA THR A 80 5.33 -3.68 -4.41
C THR A 80 5.18 -2.44 -3.55
N ALA A 81 5.54 -2.56 -2.26
CA ALA A 81 5.55 -1.44 -1.34
C ALA A 81 6.68 -1.50 -0.34
N VAL A 82 7.20 -0.34 0.04
CA VAL A 82 8.22 -0.15 1.09
C VAL A 82 7.89 1.10 1.90
N VAL A 83 8.49 1.25 3.08
CA VAL A 83 8.40 2.48 3.87
C VAL A 83 9.78 3.13 3.94
N GLU A 84 9.84 4.41 3.58
CA GLU A 84 11.05 5.23 3.63
C GLU A 84 10.68 6.67 3.99
N GLY A 85 11.45 7.31 4.89
CA GLY A 85 11.23 8.71 5.28
C GLY A 85 9.79 9.03 5.77
N GLY A 86 9.13 8.09 6.46
CA GLY A 86 7.75 8.28 6.94
C GLY A 86 6.68 8.20 5.85
N ARG A 87 7.02 7.66 4.67
CA ARG A 87 6.11 7.48 3.55
C ARG A 87 6.07 6.01 3.12
N MET A 88 4.88 5.48 2.87
CA MET A 88 4.74 4.22 2.14
C MET A 88 4.82 4.52 0.65
N LEU A 89 5.82 3.93 0.00
CA LEU A 89 6.05 4.03 -1.43
C LEU A 89 5.46 2.79 -2.11
N VAL A 90 4.63 2.99 -3.14
CA VAL A 90 3.96 1.92 -3.87
C VAL A 90 4.23 2.03 -5.36
N PHE A 91 4.73 0.95 -5.97
CA PHE A 91 5.13 0.94 -7.37
C PHE A 91 4.56 -0.24 -8.14
N GLY A 92 4.24 0.00 -9.42
CA GLY A 92 3.76 -1.01 -10.35
C GLY A 92 2.38 -1.58 -10.00
N GLY A 93 2.17 -2.84 -10.38
CA GLY A 93 0.91 -3.56 -10.28
C GLY A 93 -0.05 -3.30 -11.44
N HIS A 94 -1.29 -3.74 -11.29
CA HIS A 94 -2.35 -3.67 -12.29
C HIS A 94 -3.61 -3.04 -11.70
N THR A 95 -4.32 -2.25 -12.50
CA THR A 95 -5.58 -1.58 -12.12
C THR A 95 -6.84 -2.33 -12.60
N GLY A 96 -6.69 -3.29 -13.51
CA GLY A 96 -7.77 -4.12 -14.05
C GLY A 96 -8.23 -3.78 -15.49
N ALA A 97 -7.93 -2.58 -16.01
CA ALA A 97 -8.41 -2.11 -17.31
C ALA A 97 -7.31 -1.95 -18.39
N ASP A 98 -6.15 -2.57 -18.19
CA ASP A 98 -4.88 -2.33 -18.90
C ASP A 98 -4.16 -1.03 -18.52
N LEU A 99 -3.02 -1.24 -17.84
CA LEU A 99 -1.77 -0.50 -17.77
C LEU A 99 -1.14 -0.76 -16.40
N THR A 100 0.15 -1.09 -16.40
CA THR A 100 0.98 -1.00 -15.21
C THR A 100 1.16 0.49 -14.91
N PRO A 101 0.68 1.02 -13.78
CA PRO A 101 1.00 2.39 -13.44
C PRO A 101 2.51 2.45 -13.23
N ASN A 102 3.23 3.10 -14.16
CA ASN A 102 4.65 3.43 -13.99
C ASN A 102 4.85 4.61 -13.02
N SER A 103 3.81 4.93 -12.25
CA SER A 103 3.79 6.01 -11.27
C SER A 103 4.13 5.45 -9.89
N LEU A 104 5.12 6.06 -9.25
CA LEU A 104 5.42 5.85 -7.85
C LEU A 104 4.39 6.62 -7.01
N LEU A 105 3.54 5.90 -6.29
CA LEU A 105 2.66 6.51 -5.29
C LEU A 105 3.43 6.66 -3.98
N ALA A 106 3.12 7.72 -3.24
CA ALA A 106 3.57 7.91 -1.87
C ALA A 106 2.38 8.25 -0.98
N LEU A 107 2.20 7.49 0.10
CA LEU A 107 1.31 7.79 1.21
C LEU A 107 2.13 8.38 2.34
N HIS A 108 1.82 9.60 2.77
CA HIS A 108 2.41 10.17 3.97
C HIS A 108 1.78 9.52 5.21
N MET A 109 2.55 8.73 5.97
CA MET A 109 1.99 7.82 6.99
C MET A 109 1.33 8.55 8.16
N ALA A 110 1.75 9.78 8.46
CA ALA A 110 1.17 10.56 9.56
C ALA A 110 -0.11 11.32 9.17
N THR A 111 -0.31 11.63 7.89
CA THR A 111 -1.47 12.41 7.42
C THR A 111 -2.41 11.60 6.54
N LEU A 112 -2.01 10.40 6.15
CA LEU A 112 -2.72 9.50 5.25
C LEU A 112 -3.08 10.15 3.90
N VAL A 113 -2.25 11.07 3.43
CA VAL A 113 -2.41 11.74 2.12
C VAL A 113 -1.57 11.02 1.07
N TRP A 114 -2.24 10.52 0.03
CA TRP A 114 -1.65 9.98 -1.18
C TRP A 114 -1.19 11.08 -2.13
N SER A 115 -0.07 10.86 -2.79
CA SER A 115 0.48 11.72 -3.82
C SER A 115 1.24 10.88 -4.87
N THR A 116 1.49 11.45 -6.05
CA THR A 116 2.49 10.91 -6.96
C THR A 116 3.86 11.48 -6.63
N VAL A 117 4.89 10.65 -6.75
CA VAL A 117 6.27 11.12 -6.77
C VAL A 117 6.62 11.33 -8.25
N PRO A 118 6.87 12.58 -8.70
CA PRO A 118 7.31 12.81 -10.06
C PRO A 118 8.66 12.11 -10.28
N PRO A 119 8.96 11.64 -11.50
CA PRO A 119 10.31 11.22 -11.84
C PRO A 119 11.28 12.34 -11.47
N LEU A 120 12.47 12.00 -10.97
CA LEU A 120 13.54 12.98 -10.92
C LEU A 120 13.68 13.54 -12.33
N GLN A 121 13.48 14.85 -12.47
CA GLN A 121 13.96 15.51 -13.66
C GLN A 121 15.46 15.26 -13.69
N ALA A 122 15.96 14.69 -14.78
CA ALA A 122 17.39 14.62 -14.99
C ALA A 122 17.91 16.06 -15.03
N THR A 123 18.33 16.59 -13.89
CA THR A 123 19.33 17.64 -13.89
C THR A 123 20.51 16.99 -14.58
N GLY A 124 20.93 17.52 -15.74
CA GLY A 124 21.98 16.93 -16.59
C GLY A 124 23.37 16.86 -15.95
N GLU A 125 23.45 16.86 -14.62
CA GLU A 125 24.66 16.69 -13.85
C GLU A 125 24.84 15.20 -13.56
N SER A 126 25.76 14.60 -14.30
CA SER A 126 26.32 13.30 -13.95
C SER A 126 26.88 13.37 -12.53
N VAL A 127 26.30 12.64 -11.59
CA VAL A 127 26.95 12.39 -10.30
C VAL A 127 28.14 11.46 -10.59
N PRO A 128 29.40 11.90 -10.40
CA PRO A 128 30.52 11.00 -10.55
C PRO A 128 30.44 9.96 -9.43
N LEU A 129 30.62 8.68 -9.78
CA LEU A 129 30.87 7.67 -8.76
C LEU A 129 32.25 7.95 -8.15
N SER A 130 32.29 8.30 -6.86
CA SER A 130 33.50 8.30 -6.04
C SER A 130 33.44 7.17 -5.03
#